data_AF-A0A8I2YHZ9-F1
#
_entry.id   AF-A0A8I2YHZ9-F1
#
_cell.length_a   1.000
_cell.length_b   1.000
_cell.length_c   1.000
_cell.angle_alpha   90.00
_cell.angle_beta   90.00
_cell.angle_gamma   90.00
#
_symmetry.space_group_name_H-M   'P 1'
#
loop_
_entity.id
_entity.type
_entity.pdbx_description
1 polymer ?
#
loop_
_entity_poly.entity_id
_entity_poly.type
_entity_poly.pdbx_seq_one_letter_code
_entity_poly.pdbx_strand_id
1 'polypeptide(L)' 'MLAFYPPLWQKPLDLAKARWQLYVTVENPFPPLADALKGACQECLFETLVYYEDNDLEVEADYYPKHK' A
#
# COMPACT_ATOMS: atom_id res chain seq x y z
N MET A 1 17.91 14.38 6.13
CA MET A 1 16.61 14.11 6.76
C MET A 1 15.64 13.90 5.61
N LEU A 2 15.32 12.65 5.27
CA LEU A 2 14.30 12.34 4.26
C LEU A 2 12.96 12.82 4.84
N ALA A 3 12.43 13.90 4.27
CA ALA A 3 11.17 14.47 4.69
C ALA A 3 10.08 13.84 3.84
N PHE A 4 9.22 13.04 4.47
CA PHE A 4 8.00 12.52 3.87
C PHE A 4 7.35 13.60 3.01
N TYR A 5 7.12 13.31 1.73
CA TYR A 5 6.56 14.25 0.76
C TYR A 5 5.14 13.80 0.35
N PRO A 6 4.10 14.21 1.11
CA PRO A 6 2.73 13.69 0.97
C PRO A 6 2.15 13.64 -0.45
N PRO A 7 2.45 14.60 -1.36
CA PRO A 7 1.89 14.55 -2.71
C PRO A 7 2.28 13.32 -3.54
N LEU A 8 3.49 12.78 -3.34
CA LEU A 8 3.93 11.56 -4.05
C LEU A 8 3.24 10.30 -3.52
N TRP A 9 2.72 10.36 -2.30
CA TRP A 9 2.06 9.24 -1.62
C TRP A 9 0.58 9.11 -1.91
N GLN A 10 -0.05 10.19 -2.36
CA GLN A 10 -1.50 10.21 -2.50
C GLN A 10 -2.00 9.15 -3.48
N LYS A 11 -1.39 9.05 -4.67
CA LYS A 11 -1.81 8.05 -5.66
C LYS A 11 -1.55 6.59 -5.22
N PRO A 12 -0.36 6.23 -4.69
CA PRO A 12 -0.13 4.90 -4.12
C PRO A 12 -1.12 4.54 -3.00
N LEU A 13 -1.41 5.46 -2.08
CA LEU A 13 -2.32 5.22 -0.97
C LEU A 13 -3.78 5.06 -1.44
N ASP A 14 -4.20 5.87 -2.42
CA ASP A 14 -5.53 5.75 -3.02
C ASP A 14 -5.71 4.38 -3.72
N LEU A 15 -4.69 3.91 -4.45
CA LEU A 15 -4.72 2.59 -5.08
C LEU A 15 -4.70 1.45 -4.06
N ALA A 16 -3.84 1.54 -3.04
CA ALA A 16 -3.78 0.55 -1.96
C ALA A 16 -5.12 0.45 -1.23
N LYS A 17 -5.79 1.59 -0.98
CA LYS A 17 -7.12 1.65 -0.39
C LYS A 17 -8.18 1.00 -1.28
N ALA A 18 -8.13 1.24 -2.59
CA ALA A 18 -9.05 0.59 -3.54
C ALA A 18 -8.87 -0.93 -3.59
N ARG A 19 -7.61 -1.42 -3.59
CA ARG A 19 -7.30 -2.86 -3.50
C ARG A 19 -7.80 -3.48 -2.21
N TRP A 20 -7.59 -2.80 -1.08
CA TRP A 20 -8.10 -3.24 0.21
C TRP A 20 -9.63 -3.34 0.23
N GLN A 21 -10.33 -2.32 -0.29
CA GLN A 21 -11.79 -2.34 -0.38
C GLN A 21 -12.31 -3.49 -1.24
N LEU A 22 -11.62 -3.80 -2.34
CA LEU A 22 -11.94 -4.94 -3.19
C LEU A 22 -11.74 -6.27 -2.43
N TYR A 23 -10.61 -6.44 -1.75
CA TYR A 23 -10.34 -7.62 -0.92
C TYR A 23 -11.43 -7.82 0.15
N VAL A 24 -11.80 -6.76 0.87
CA VAL A 24 -12.87 -6.82 1.87
C VAL A 24 -14.18 -7.23 1.22
N THR A 25 -14.52 -6.67 0.05
CA THR A 25 -15.79 -6.96 -0.62
C THR A 25 -15.88 -8.40 -1.15
N VAL A 26 -14.77 -8.97 -1.61
CA VAL A 26 -14.76 -10.27 -2.32
C VAL A 26 -14.37 -11.43 -1.41
N GLU A 27 -13.37 -11.25 -0.53
CA GLU A 27 -12.75 -12.34 0.22
C GLU A 27 -13.14 -12.33 1.70
N ASN A 28 -13.09 -11.16 2.36
CA ASN A 28 -13.34 -11.06 3.81
C ASN A 28 -14.05 -9.75 4.20
N PRO A 29 -15.40 -9.74 4.24
CA PRO A 29 -16.20 -8.53 4.45
C PRO A 29 -15.99 -7.84 5.80
N PHE A 30 -15.56 -8.57 6.82
CA PHE A 30 -15.39 -8.05 8.18
C PHE A 30 -14.15 -8.67 8.84
N PRO A 31 -12.94 -8.30 8.39
CA PRO A 31 -11.73 -8.81 8.99
C PRO A 31 -11.60 -8.26 10.42
N PRO A 32 -11.16 -9.08 11.39
CA PRO A 32 -10.75 -8.59 12.70
C PRO A 32 -9.72 -7.46 12.54
N LEU A 33 -9.81 -6.41 13.38
CA LEU A 33 -8.98 -5.20 13.25
C LEU A 33 -7.47 -5.50 13.21
N ALA A 34 -7.01 -6.49 13.98
CA ALA A 34 -5.61 -6.90 14.01
C ALA A 34 -5.15 -7.46 12.65
N ASP A 35 -5.97 -8.30 12.02
CA ASP A 35 -5.69 -8.93 10.73
C ASP A 35 -5.84 -7.92 9.59
N ALA A 36 -6.79 -6.99 9.72
CA ALA A 36 -6.97 -5.90 8.78
C ALA A 36 -5.71 -5.02 8.72
N LEU A 37 -5.14 -4.61 9.86
CA LEU A 37 -4.03 -3.65 9.90
C LEU A 37 -2.65 -4.26 9.64
N LYS A 38 -2.38 -5.47 10.14
CA LYS A 38 -1.06 -6.13 10.01
C LYS A 38 -1.01 -7.23 8.94
N GLY A 39 -2.16 -7.62 8.40
CA GLY A 39 -2.26 -8.57 7.31
C GLY A 39 -2.58 -7.86 6.01
N ALA A 40 -3.79 -8.07 5.49
CA ALA A 40 -4.11 -7.78 4.11
C ALA A 40 -4.09 -6.28 3.73
N CYS A 41 -4.26 -5.32 4.66
CA CYS A 41 -4.02 -3.90 4.33
C CYS A 41 -2.53 -3.61 4.08
N GLN A 42 -1.65 -4.21 4.89
CA GLN A 42 -0.21 -4.05 4.73
C GLN A 42 0.28 -4.74 3.45
N GLU A 43 -0.26 -5.91 3.13
CA GLU A 43 -0.01 -6.61 1.86
C GLU A 43 -0.49 -5.77 0.66
N CYS A 44 -1.73 -5.25 0.69
CA CYS A 44 -2.26 -4.37 -0.37
C CYS A 44 -1.37 -3.15 -0.61
N LEU A 45 -0.83 -2.56 0.45
CA LEU A 45 0.11 -1.45 0.36
C LEU A 45 1.44 -1.89 -0.29
N PHE A 46 2.05 -2.98 0.18
CA PHE A 46 3.29 -3.50 -0.40
C PHE A 46 3.16 -3.85 -1.89
N GLU A 47 2.11 -4.58 -2.26
CA GLU A 47 1.84 -4.92 -3.66
C GLU A 47 1.61 -3.68 -4.52
N THR A 48 1.04 -2.63 -3.95
CA THR A 48 0.85 -1.36 -4.67
C THR A 48 2.19 -0.71 -4.96
N LEU A 49 3.12 -0.76 -4.01
CA LEU A 49 4.43 -0.13 -4.17
C LEU A 49 5.32 -0.91 -5.13
N VAL A 50 5.30 -2.24 -5.06
CA VAL A 50 5.96 -3.11 -6.05
C VAL A 50 5.42 -2.82 -7.44
N TYR A 51 4.09 -2.69 -7.60
CA TYR A 51 3.49 -2.30 -8.87
C TYR A 51 3.99 -0.93 -9.37
N TYR A 52 4.17 0.04 -8.48
CA TYR A 52 4.72 1.34 -8.87
C TYR A 52 6.18 1.23 -9.32
N GLU A 53 7.02 0.49 -8.59
CA GLU A 53 8.43 0.27 -8.93
C GLU A 53 8.57 -0.48 -10.27
N ASP A 54 7.80 -1.55 -10.48
CA ASP A 54 7.82 -2.35 -11.72
C ASP A 54 7.35 -1.57 -12.97
N ASN A 55 6.65 -0.45 -12.78
CA ASN A 55 6.11 0.38 -13.86
C ASN A 55 6.79 1.77 -13.95
N ASP A 56 7.94 1.95 -13.29
CA ASP A 56 8.67 3.22 -13.23
C ASP A 56 7.80 4.42 -12.80
N LEU A 57 6.79 4.16 -11.95
CA LEU A 57 5.92 5.20 -11.41
C LEU A 57 6.59 5.89 -10.22
N GLU A 58 6.40 7.20 -10.11
CA GLU A 58 7.00 7.97 -9.02
C GLU A 58 6.54 7.50 -7.64
N VAL A 59 7.51 7.13 -6.81
CA VAL A 59 7.37 6.88 -5.37
C VAL A 59 8.54 7.55 -4.66
N GLU A 60 8.35 7.99 -3.42
CA GLU A 60 9.44 8.59 -2.65
C GLU A 60 10.53 7.53 -2.38
N ALA A 61 11.72 7.75 -2.96
CA ALA A 61 12.88 6.88 -2.77
C ALA A 61 13.26 6.80 -1.28
N ASP A 62 13.79 5.65 -0.86
CA ASP A 62 14.32 5.39 0.49
C ASP A 62 13.32 5.40 1.65
N TYR A 63 12.03 5.72 1.43
CA TYR A 63 11.01 5.62 2.49
C TYR A 63 10.55 4.18 2.71
N TYR A 64 10.63 3.33 1.69
CA TYR A 64 10.43 1.90 1.82
C TYR A 64 11.76 1.16 1.88
N PRO A 65 11.95 0.26 2.86
CA PRO A 65 13.05 -0.69 2.78
C PRO A 65 12.82 -1.54 1.53
N LYS A 66 13.75 -1.45 0.57
CA LYS A 66 13.83 -2.32 -0.61
C LYS A 66 13.99 -3.76 -0.14
N HIS A 67 12.85 -4.38 0.16
CA HIS A 67 12.70 -5.76 0.59
C HIS A 67 13.38 -6.06 1.95
N LYS A 68 12.69 -6.82 2.80
CA LYS A 68 13.31 -7.60 3.87
C LYS A 68 13.04 -9.06 3.59
#